data_AF-A0A7R9Z096-F1
#
_entry.id   AF-A0A7R9Z096-F1
#
_cell.length_a   1.000
_cell.length_b   1.000
_cell.length_c   1.000
_cell.angle_alpha   90.00
_cell.angle_beta   90.00
_cell.angle_gamma   90.00
#
_symmetry.space_group_name_H-M   'P 1'
#
loop_
_entity.id
_entity.type
_entity.pdbx_description
1 polymer ?
#
loop_
_entity_poly.entity_id
_entity_poly.type
_entity_poly.pdbx_seq_one_letter_code
_entity_poly.pdbx_strand_id
1 'polypeptide(L)'
;KTTQKASMVESCVVGLGVSSLALVRDLDQSGASYAVISSVDFGIWRALHDNDENFDLISSDLASAYSWWPPLLDRVPFYSAREYYQKLVKERTPSIEKRIIREEAKTYHQQEDGTYCVFDKDNNEIIRCKNLVITVGQSIDRCNVVKMLGDSLKLKNKTVLMNGYGDTGNMLLARLMLGGNKVYLATRHFMNLDKVQKAPSNTKEAPDFVGLDAFEEYQHLRYNNHERARNTCWHTNVHPYNNGLLARLFRRRDGLGKYLKIEDFANGCGDTQK
;
A
#
# COMPACT_ATOMS: atom_id res chain seq x y z
N LYS A 1 22.62 -16.25 -32.03
CA LYS A 1 21.76 -16.44 -30.84
C LYS A 1 20.47 -17.10 -31.31
N THR A 2 20.12 -18.25 -30.78
CA THR A 2 18.90 -18.97 -31.19
C THR A 2 17.71 -18.28 -30.52
N THR A 3 16.84 -17.64 -31.30
CA THR A 3 15.62 -17.01 -30.77
C THR A 3 14.71 -18.10 -30.24
N GLN A 4 14.67 -18.27 -28.92
CA GLN A 4 13.79 -19.22 -28.28
C GLN A 4 12.36 -18.72 -28.53
N LYS A 5 11.58 -19.45 -29.33
CA LYS A 5 10.21 -19.05 -29.70
C LYS A 5 9.43 -18.76 -28.42
N ALA A 6 8.84 -17.56 -28.35
CA ALA A 6 7.93 -17.14 -27.30
C ALA A 6 6.88 -18.24 -27.05
N SER A 7 6.88 -18.80 -25.84
CA SER A 7 5.94 -19.85 -25.47
C SER A 7 4.57 -19.25 -25.25
N MET A 8 3.56 -19.70 -25.99
CA MET A 8 2.19 -19.23 -25.78
C MET A 8 1.67 -19.70 -24.41
N VAL A 9 1.20 -18.77 -23.60
CA VAL A 9 0.53 -19.04 -22.31
C VAL A 9 -0.94 -18.63 -22.36
N GLU A 10 -1.73 -19.05 -21.37
CA GLU A 10 -3.10 -18.55 -21.23
C GLU A 10 -3.11 -17.13 -20.65
N SER A 11 -2.39 -16.90 -19.55
CA SER A 11 -2.36 -15.61 -18.84
C SER A 11 -0.95 -15.08 -18.63
N CYS A 12 -0.67 -13.84 -19.04
CA CYS A 12 0.56 -13.13 -18.72
C CYS A 12 0.27 -12.00 -17.73
N VAL A 13 1.03 -11.95 -16.64
CA VAL A 13 1.00 -10.83 -15.68
C VAL A 13 2.25 -9.98 -15.86
N VAL A 14 2.10 -8.69 -16.14
CA VAL A 14 3.21 -7.74 -16.29
C VAL A 14 3.37 -6.96 -14.99
N GLY A 15 4.49 -7.20 -14.31
CA GLY A 15 4.78 -6.73 -12.95
C GLY A 15 4.50 -7.79 -11.88
N LEU A 16 5.46 -8.02 -10.98
CA LEU A 16 5.26 -8.77 -9.73
C LEU A 16 5.24 -7.79 -8.55
N GLY A 17 4.20 -6.96 -8.49
CA GLY A 17 3.89 -6.08 -7.37
C GLY A 17 3.06 -6.76 -6.28
N VAL A 18 2.72 -6.00 -5.26
CA VAL A 18 1.83 -6.46 -4.18
C VAL A 18 0.41 -6.71 -4.69
N SER A 19 -0.06 -5.84 -5.59
CA SER A 19 -1.35 -5.94 -6.29
C SER A 19 -1.53 -7.21 -7.13
N SER A 20 -0.46 -7.69 -7.77
CA SER A 20 -0.48 -8.91 -8.59
C SER A 20 -0.35 -10.21 -7.80
N LEU A 21 0.21 -10.16 -6.58
CA LEU A 21 0.61 -11.35 -5.85
C LEU A 21 -0.56 -12.29 -5.54
N ALA A 22 -1.75 -11.72 -5.29
CA ALA A 22 -3.02 -12.46 -5.15
C ALA A 22 -3.27 -13.36 -6.37
N LEU A 23 -3.38 -12.72 -7.54
CA LEU A 23 -3.68 -13.35 -8.82
C LEU A 23 -2.63 -14.41 -9.18
N VAL A 24 -1.35 -14.12 -8.96
CA VAL A 24 -0.26 -15.06 -9.25
C VAL A 24 -0.37 -16.32 -8.39
N ARG A 25 -0.78 -16.21 -7.12
CA ARG A 25 -1.03 -17.37 -6.25
C ARG A 25 -2.23 -18.18 -6.71
N ASP A 26 -3.33 -17.53 -7.07
CA ASP A 26 -4.54 -18.21 -7.52
C ASP A 26 -4.31 -18.94 -8.87
N LEU A 27 -3.53 -18.34 -9.77
CA LEU A 27 -3.08 -18.97 -11.02
C LEU A 27 -2.14 -20.18 -10.77
N ASP A 28 -1.28 -20.11 -9.74
CA ASP A 28 -0.41 -21.24 -9.37
C ASP A 28 -1.19 -22.39 -8.74
N GLN A 29 -2.09 -22.08 -7.80
CA GLN A 29 -2.91 -23.07 -7.09
C GLN A 29 -3.94 -23.77 -7.99
N SER A 30 -4.48 -23.05 -8.99
CA SER A 30 -5.37 -23.63 -10.01
C SER A 30 -4.63 -24.45 -11.08
N GLY A 31 -3.30 -24.41 -11.11
CA GLY A 31 -2.49 -25.08 -12.14
C GLY A 31 -2.55 -24.43 -13.52
N ALA A 32 -3.02 -23.17 -13.62
CA ALA A 32 -3.23 -22.46 -14.87
C ALA A 32 -1.94 -22.30 -15.71
N SER A 33 -2.11 -22.09 -17.02
CA SER A 33 -0.99 -21.78 -17.92
C SER A 33 -0.65 -20.30 -17.84
N TYR A 34 0.23 -19.91 -16.91
CA TYR A 34 0.63 -18.52 -16.73
C TYR A 34 2.15 -18.30 -16.72
N ALA A 35 2.52 -17.06 -17.02
CA ALA A 35 3.84 -16.48 -16.84
C ALA A 35 3.74 -15.07 -16.22
N VAL A 36 4.82 -14.61 -15.59
CA VAL A 36 4.94 -13.27 -15.01
C VAL A 36 6.15 -12.56 -15.61
N ILE A 37 5.98 -11.42 -16.27
CA ILE A 37 7.12 -10.61 -16.74
C ILE A 37 7.46 -9.59 -15.66
N SER A 38 8.61 -9.73 -15.01
CA SER A 38 9.07 -8.75 -14.02
C SER A 38 10.60 -8.73 -13.84
N SER A 39 11.20 -7.59 -14.15
CA SER A 39 12.61 -7.29 -13.89
C SER A 39 12.91 -7.08 -12.40
N VAL A 40 11.93 -6.59 -11.63
CA VAL A 40 12.06 -6.28 -10.19
C VAL A 40 10.81 -6.68 -9.43
N ASP A 41 10.96 -7.62 -8.50
CA ASP A 41 9.87 -8.04 -7.62
C ASP A 41 9.57 -7.00 -6.53
N PHE A 42 8.29 -6.85 -6.20
CA PHE A 42 7.72 -6.08 -5.10
C PHE A 42 8.03 -4.57 -5.09
N GLY A 43 8.66 -4.05 -6.14
CA GLY A 43 8.81 -2.62 -6.42
C GLY A 43 9.43 -1.84 -5.25
N ILE A 44 8.69 -0.85 -4.73
CA ILE A 44 9.15 0.01 -3.63
C ILE A 44 9.55 -0.80 -2.38
N TRP A 45 8.86 -1.89 -2.04
CA TRP A 45 9.17 -2.69 -0.86
C TRP A 45 10.54 -3.35 -0.94
N ARG A 46 10.94 -3.79 -2.14
CA ARG A 46 12.29 -4.25 -2.41
C ARG A 46 13.29 -3.10 -2.34
N ALA A 47 13.00 -1.97 -3.00
CA ALA A 47 13.91 -0.83 -3.02
C ALA A 47 14.21 -0.30 -1.60
N LEU A 48 13.22 -0.32 -0.70
CA LEU A 48 13.39 0.00 0.71
C LEU A 48 14.26 -1.05 1.43
N HIS A 49 13.91 -2.34 1.31
CA HIS A 49 14.70 -3.42 1.88
C HIS A 49 16.17 -3.38 1.46
N ASP A 50 16.44 -3.20 0.16
CA ASP A 50 17.79 -3.21 -0.43
C ASP A 50 18.62 -1.96 -0.03
N ASN A 51 18.01 -0.94 0.60
CA ASN A 51 18.67 0.24 1.16
C ASN A 51 18.64 0.27 2.71
N ASP A 52 18.28 -0.83 3.35
CA ASP A 52 18.05 -0.96 4.80
C ASP A 52 16.99 -0.01 5.39
N GLU A 53 16.05 0.42 4.55
CA GLU A 53 15.04 1.39 4.90
C GLU A 53 13.83 0.74 5.58
N ASN A 54 13.77 0.86 6.91
CA ASN A 54 12.78 0.14 7.73
C ASN A 54 11.89 1.07 8.57
N PHE A 55 10.68 1.31 8.08
CA PHE A 55 9.64 2.15 8.72
C PHE A 55 8.24 1.57 8.47
N ASP A 56 7.25 2.02 9.25
CA ASP A 56 5.85 1.69 9.06
C ASP A 56 5.26 2.51 7.90
N LEU A 57 5.03 1.85 6.76
CA LEU A 57 4.30 2.40 5.60
C LEU A 57 2.83 2.01 5.56
N ILE A 58 2.34 1.25 6.55
CA ILE A 58 1.01 0.67 6.49
C ILE A 58 0.24 0.99 7.76
N SER A 59 -0.90 1.61 7.56
CA SER A 59 -1.70 2.25 8.60
C SER A 59 -2.29 1.27 9.63
N SER A 60 -2.33 -0.02 9.32
CA SER A 60 -2.47 -1.10 10.29
C SER A 60 -2.17 -2.47 9.68
N ASP A 61 -1.97 -3.47 10.54
CA ASP A 61 -1.96 -4.88 10.19
C ASP A 61 -3.24 -5.27 9.43
N LEU A 62 -4.39 -4.70 9.79
CA LEU A 62 -5.67 -4.92 9.10
C LEU A 62 -5.72 -4.27 7.70
N ALA A 63 -5.11 -3.09 7.52
CA ALA A 63 -4.99 -2.45 6.20
C ALA A 63 -3.94 -3.15 5.31
N SER A 64 -2.92 -3.76 5.92
CA SER A 64 -1.88 -4.54 5.24
C SER A 64 -2.30 -5.98 4.91
N ALA A 65 -3.26 -6.52 5.66
CA ALA A 65 -3.73 -7.87 5.51
C ALA A 65 -4.67 -7.94 4.32
N TYR A 66 -4.15 -8.41 3.19
CA TYR A 66 -4.99 -8.91 2.13
C TYR A 66 -5.90 -10.04 2.63
N SER A 67 -7.01 -10.27 1.93
CA SER A 67 -8.05 -11.24 2.28
C SER A 67 -7.56 -12.69 2.50
N TRP A 68 -6.33 -13.03 2.06
CA TRP A 68 -5.71 -14.35 2.25
C TRP A 68 -4.69 -14.41 3.41
N TRP A 69 -4.35 -13.29 4.05
CA TRP A 69 -3.44 -13.27 5.20
C TRP A 69 -4.22 -13.18 6.50
N PRO A 70 -3.98 -14.09 7.48
CA PRO A 70 -4.63 -13.98 8.77
C PRO A 70 -4.16 -12.70 9.48
N PRO A 71 -5.08 -11.92 10.10
CA PRO A 71 -4.71 -10.76 10.89
C PRO A 71 -3.97 -11.21 12.15
N LEU A 72 -2.88 -10.51 12.48
CA LEU A 72 -2.06 -10.82 13.65
C LEU A 72 -2.48 -9.88 14.80
N LEU A 73 -3.55 -10.28 15.49
CA LEU A 73 -4.23 -9.44 16.50
C LEU A 73 -3.41 -9.25 17.80
N ASP A 74 -2.40 -10.09 18.04
CA ASP A 74 -1.67 -10.17 19.31
C ASP A 74 -0.35 -9.37 19.34
N ARG A 75 -0.09 -8.52 18.33
CA ARG A 75 1.19 -7.78 18.19
C ARG A 75 1.00 -6.29 17.92
N VAL A 76 2.08 -5.52 18.02
CA VAL A 76 2.14 -4.11 17.59
C VAL A 76 1.62 -4.02 16.15
N PRO A 77 0.60 -3.19 15.86
CA PRO A 77 -0.31 -3.45 14.74
C PRO A 77 0.19 -2.87 13.41
N PHE A 78 1.50 -2.88 13.15
CA PHE A 78 2.09 -2.37 11.91
C PHE A 78 3.23 -3.30 11.46
N TYR A 79 3.23 -3.73 10.19
CA TYR A 79 4.44 -4.27 9.58
C TYR A 79 5.41 -3.13 9.29
N SER A 80 6.67 -3.29 9.73
CA SER A 80 7.76 -2.50 9.16
C SER A 80 8.00 -2.90 7.69
N ALA A 81 8.56 -1.99 6.88
CA ALA A 81 8.80 -2.24 5.46
C ALA A 81 9.62 -3.52 5.19
N ARG A 82 10.60 -3.82 6.06
CA ARG A 82 11.39 -5.06 6.00
C ARG A 82 10.53 -6.30 6.27
N GLU A 83 9.71 -6.30 7.31
CA GLU A 83 8.83 -7.44 7.63
C GLU A 83 7.78 -7.68 6.54
N TYR A 84 7.21 -6.60 5.99
CA TYR A 84 6.24 -6.70 4.91
C TYR A 84 6.87 -7.29 3.65
N TYR A 85 8.05 -6.78 3.25
CA TYR A 85 8.81 -7.34 2.14
C TYR A 85 9.18 -8.82 2.38
N GLN A 86 9.65 -9.19 3.57
CA GLN A 86 9.93 -10.58 3.93
C GLN A 86 8.69 -11.48 3.85
N LYS A 87 7.50 -10.96 4.17
CA LYS A 87 6.23 -11.68 4.00
C LYS A 87 5.93 -11.89 2.51
N LEU A 88 6.07 -10.86 1.68
CA LEU A 88 5.89 -10.95 0.23
C LEU A 88 6.82 -11.97 -0.43
N VAL A 89 8.11 -11.97 -0.06
CA VAL A 89 9.10 -12.93 -0.56
C VAL A 89 8.72 -14.38 -0.21
N LYS A 90 8.12 -14.63 0.96
CA LYS A 90 7.66 -15.98 1.36
C LYS A 90 6.50 -16.50 0.51
N GLU A 91 5.68 -15.62 -0.06
CA GLU A 91 4.58 -16.03 -0.95
C GLU A 91 5.06 -16.41 -2.37
N ARG A 92 6.30 -16.06 -2.73
CA ARG A 92 6.91 -16.36 -4.04
C ARG A 92 7.52 -17.77 -4.00
N THR A 93 6.66 -18.77 -4.14
CA THR A 93 7.02 -20.20 -4.12
C THR A 93 7.99 -20.59 -5.25
N PRO A 94 8.68 -21.75 -5.15
CA PRO A 94 9.51 -22.27 -6.24
C PRO A 94 8.75 -22.63 -7.52
N SER A 95 7.42 -22.80 -7.48
CA SER A 95 6.56 -22.96 -8.65
C SER A 95 6.30 -21.63 -9.35
N ILE A 96 5.99 -20.57 -8.59
CA ILE A 96 5.87 -19.20 -9.09
C ILE A 96 7.19 -18.72 -9.70
N GLU A 97 8.32 -18.89 -9.01
CA GLU A 97 9.64 -18.41 -9.47
C GLU A 97 10.01 -18.94 -10.86
N LYS A 98 9.73 -20.22 -11.15
CA LYS A 98 10.00 -20.86 -12.45
C LYS A 98 9.20 -20.26 -13.62
N ARG A 99 8.16 -19.48 -13.34
CA ARG A 99 7.28 -18.84 -14.32
C ARG A 99 7.54 -17.33 -14.42
N ILE A 100 8.52 -16.79 -13.69
CA ILE A 100 8.93 -15.39 -13.81
C ILE A 100 9.96 -15.23 -14.93
N ILE A 101 9.60 -14.45 -15.94
CA ILE A 101 10.50 -13.99 -16.99
C ILE A 101 11.15 -12.69 -16.50
N ARG A 102 12.48 -12.72 -16.35
CA ARG A 102 13.28 -11.64 -15.74
C ARG A 102 13.61 -10.52 -16.73
N GLU A 103 12.57 -9.95 -17.32
CA GLU A 103 12.66 -8.92 -18.36
C GLU A 103 11.74 -7.73 -18.06
N GLU A 104 11.94 -6.64 -18.79
CA GLU A 104 11.11 -5.43 -18.70
C GLU A 104 10.23 -5.29 -19.95
N ALA A 105 8.95 -5.60 -19.82
CA ALA A 105 7.96 -5.31 -20.86
C ALA A 105 7.85 -3.80 -21.08
N LYS A 106 7.93 -3.35 -22.34
CA LYS A 106 7.75 -1.94 -22.73
C LYS A 106 6.47 -1.69 -23.51
N THR A 107 6.12 -2.60 -24.41
CA THR A 107 4.94 -2.48 -25.28
C THR A 107 4.20 -3.80 -25.35
N TYR A 108 2.94 -3.74 -25.75
CA TYR A 108 2.15 -4.90 -26.09
C TYR A 108 1.27 -4.60 -27.29
N HIS A 109 0.97 -5.62 -28.08
CA HIS A 109 0.12 -5.51 -29.27
C HIS A 109 -0.91 -6.63 -29.25
N GLN A 110 -2.20 -6.25 -29.28
CA GLN A 110 -3.28 -7.19 -29.53
C GLN A 110 -3.22 -7.64 -31.00
N GLN A 111 -3.36 -8.94 -31.22
CA GLN A 111 -3.37 -9.60 -32.52
C GLN A 111 -4.81 -9.83 -33.01
N GLU A 112 -4.99 -10.07 -34.31
CA GLU A 112 -6.31 -10.31 -34.92
C GLU A 112 -7.04 -11.54 -34.34
N ASP A 113 -6.29 -12.54 -33.84
CA ASP A 113 -6.84 -13.73 -33.18
C ASP A 113 -7.23 -13.50 -31.71
N GLY A 114 -7.21 -12.24 -31.24
CA GLY A 114 -7.57 -11.84 -29.88
C GLY A 114 -6.48 -12.07 -28.84
N THR A 115 -5.33 -12.63 -29.21
CA THR A 115 -4.17 -12.78 -28.31
C THR A 115 -3.38 -11.47 -28.17
N TYR A 116 -2.47 -11.42 -27.20
CA TYR A 116 -1.54 -10.30 -26.98
C TYR A 116 -0.10 -10.80 -27.08
N CYS A 117 0.73 -10.09 -27.84
CA CYS A 117 2.18 -10.23 -27.79
C CYS A 117 2.76 -9.10 -26.90
N VAL A 118 3.72 -9.43 -26.04
CA VAL A 118 4.41 -8.48 -25.15
C VAL A 118 5.88 -8.40 -25.55
N PHE A 119 6.42 -7.18 -25.63
CA PHE A 119 7.75 -6.91 -26.18
C PHE A 119 8.66 -6.21 -25.18
N ASP A 120 9.97 -6.46 -25.32
CA ASP A 120 11.02 -5.76 -24.60
C ASP A 120 11.28 -4.35 -25.16
N LYS A 121 12.28 -3.66 -24.62
CA LYS A 121 12.70 -2.32 -25.07
C LYS A 121 13.30 -2.27 -26.48
N ASP A 122 13.75 -3.41 -27.01
CA ASP A 122 14.42 -3.55 -28.29
C ASP A 122 13.44 -4.15 -29.34
N ASN A 123 12.14 -4.22 -29.01
CA ASN A 123 11.04 -4.82 -29.77
C ASN A 123 11.17 -6.33 -30.05
N ASN A 124 11.89 -7.08 -29.21
CA ASN A 124 11.84 -8.54 -29.24
C ASN A 124 10.56 -9.03 -28.54
N GLU A 125 9.86 -10.02 -29.13
CA GLU A 125 8.71 -10.66 -28.47
C GLU A 125 9.19 -11.51 -27.29
N ILE A 126 8.74 -11.15 -26.08
CA ILE A 126 9.01 -11.87 -24.84
C ILE A 126 8.05 -13.07 -24.73
N ILE A 127 6.75 -12.81 -24.91
CA ILE A 127 5.70 -13.81 -24.76
C ILE A 127 4.45 -13.45 -25.56
N ARG A 128 3.65 -14.48 -25.86
CA ARG A 128 2.29 -14.36 -26.37
C ARG A 128 1.29 -15.00 -25.39
N CYS A 129 0.17 -14.33 -25.13
CA CYS A 129 -0.85 -14.80 -24.19
C CYS A 129 -2.29 -14.53 -24.67
N LYS A 130 -3.28 -15.22 -24.10
CA LYS A 130 -4.71 -14.90 -24.32
C LYS A 130 -5.17 -13.75 -23.43
N ASN A 131 -4.81 -13.79 -22.16
CA ASN A 131 -5.13 -12.77 -21.17
C ASN A 131 -3.86 -11.99 -20.81
N LEU A 132 -3.90 -10.67 -20.86
CA LEU A 132 -2.82 -9.79 -20.43
C LEU A 132 -3.28 -8.97 -19.22
N VAL A 133 -2.58 -9.09 -18.10
CA VAL A 133 -2.88 -8.34 -16.87
C VAL A 133 -1.69 -7.43 -16.55
N ILE A 134 -1.92 -6.12 -16.57
CA ILE A 134 -0.88 -5.12 -16.33
C ILE A 134 -1.01 -4.59 -14.91
N THR A 135 0.02 -4.78 -14.08
CA THR A 135 0.01 -4.45 -12.64
C THR A 135 1.13 -3.50 -12.22
N VAL A 136 1.93 -3.04 -13.19
CA VAL A 136 2.93 -1.99 -12.97
C VAL A 136 2.26 -0.70 -12.47
N GLY A 137 2.72 -0.20 -11.33
CA GLY A 137 2.11 0.94 -10.64
C GLY A 137 2.30 2.27 -11.38
N GLN A 138 1.36 3.20 -11.17
CA GLN A 138 1.42 4.55 -11.73
C GLN A 138 2.39 5.47 -10.96
N SER A 139 3.70 5.25 -11.07
CA SER A 139 4.68 6.30 -10.78
C SER A 139 6.07 6.00 -11.35
N ILE A 140 6.62 7.00 -12.05
CA ILE A 140 8.07 7.18 -12.13
C ILE A 140 8.47 7.84 -10.81
N ASP A 141 9.35 7.22 -10.03
CA ASP A 141 9.98 7.88 -8.89
C ASP A 141 10.97 8.95 -9.37
N ARG A 142 10.42 10.11 -9.73
CA ARG A 142 11.19 11.27 -10.24
C ARG A 142 12.14 11.86 -9.20
N CYS A 143 11.92 11.57 -7.92
CA CYS A 143 12.66 12.17 -6.81
C CYS A 143 13.72 11.22 -6.22
N ASN A 144 13.65 9.93 -6.54
CA ASN A 144 14.38 8.85 -5.88
C ASN A 144 14.16 8.91 -4.36
N VAL A 145 12.91 8.64 -3.95
CA VAL A 145 12.43 8.71 -2.56
C VAL A 145 13.35 7.93 -1.63
N VAL A 146 13.79 6.74 -2.04
CA VAL A 146 14.68 5.89 -1.24
C VAL A 146 16.02 6.57 -0.99
N LYS A 147 16.65 7.14 -2.02
CA LYS A 147 17.89 7.92 -1.86
C LYS A 147 17.68 9.18 -1.01
N MET A 148 16.56 9.89 -1.18
CA MET A 148 16.24 11.06 -0.34
C MET A 148 16.13 10.70 1.14
N LEU A 149 15.49 9.56 1.45
CA LEU A 149 15.37 9.04 2.81
C LEU A 149 16.73 8.70 3.41
N GLY A 150 17.60 8.01 2.67
CA GLY A 150 18.95 7.66 3.12
C GLY A 150 19.86 8.89 3.29
N ASP A 151 19.75 9.88 2.40
CA ASP A 151 20.52 11.14 2.50
C ASP A 151 20.04 12.03 3.66
N SER A 152 18.75 12.00 4.01
CA SER A 152 18.21 12.80 5.12
C SER A 152 18.81 12.44 6.49
N LEU A 153 19.17 11.18 6.73
CA LEU A 153 19.84 10.72 7.96
C LEU A 153 21.25 11.32 8.13
N LYS A 154 21.93 11.62 7.01
CA LYS A 154 23.31 12.15 6.97
C LYS A 154 23.36 13.66 7.23
N LEU A 155 22.23 14.37 7.09
CA LEU A 155 22.15 15.81 7.35
C LEU A 155 22.14 16.06 8.86
N LYS A 156 23.11 16.82 9.36
CA LYS A 156 23.24 17.23 10.76
C LYS A 156 23.47 18.73 10.88
N ASN A 157 22.79 19.37 11.85
CA ASN A 157 22.90 20.80 12.17
C ASN A 157 22.77 21.76 10.96
N LYS A 158 21.91 21.43 9.99
CA LYS A 158 21.62 22.24 8.80
C LYS A 158 20.28 22.96 8.92
N THR A 159 20.10 24.01 8.12
CA THR A 159 18.77 24.51 7.79
C THR A 159 18.28 23.79 6.54
N VAL A 160 17.08 23.22 6.58
CA VAL A 160 16.50 22.43 5.48
C VAL A 160 15.13 22.97 5.13
N LEU A 161 14.88 23.20 3.84
CA LEU A 161 13.57 23.57 3.32
C LEU A 161 12.93 22.33 2.67
N MET A 162 11.77 21.91 3.16
CA MET A 162 10.99 20.82 2.58
C MET A 162 9.79 21.39 1.83
N ASN A 163 9.67 21.06 0.54
CA ASN A 163 8.51 21.37 -0.29
C ASN A 163 7.80 20.06 -0.65
N GLY A 164 6.88 19.62 0.21
CA GLY A 164 6.15 18.36 0.09
C GLY A 164 5.34 18.06 1.35
N TYR A 165 4.32 17.20 1.21
CA TYR A 165 3.45 16.74 2.29
C TYR A 165 3.01 15.28 2.03
N GLY A 166 2.51 14.58 3.04
CA GLY A 166 2.19 13.15 3.00
C GLY A 166 3.26 12.28 3.66
N ASP A 167 3.10 10.96 3.57
CA ASP A 167 3.80 9.97 4.41
C ASP A 167 5.32 10.02 4.25
N THR A 168 5.79 10.13 2.99
CA THR A 168 7.21 10.35 2.67
C THR A 168 7.74 11.65 3.31
N GLY A 169 6.92 12.70 3.38
CA GLY A 169 7.26 13.95 4.06
C GLY A 169 7.37 13.78 5.57
N ASN A 170 6.47 13.02 6.20
CA ASN A 170 6.53 12.70 7.62
C ASN A 170 7.82 11.92 7.97
N MET A 171 8.16 10.91 7.16
CA MET A 171 9.37 10.10 7.31
C MET A 171 10.66 10.93 7.15
N LEU A 172 10.71 11.81 6.15
CA LEU A 172 11.84 12.75 5.96
C LEU A 172 11.98 13.70 7.16
N LEU A 173 10.86 14.28 7.64
CA LEU A 173 10.86 15.18 8.78
C LEU A 173 11.42 14.49 10.04
N ALA A 174 10.96 13.27 10.35
CA ALA A 174 11.43 12.51 11.51
C ALA A 174 12.97 12.35 11.52
N ARG A 175 13.55 11.99 10.36
CA ARG A 175 15.01 11.81 10.19
C ARG A 175 15.79 13.11 10.31
N LEU A 176 15.28 14.18 9.72
CA LEU A 176 15.89 15.50 9.78
C LEU A 176 15.88 16.05 11.21
N MET A 177 14.81 15.84 11.98
CA MET A 177 14.73 16.26 13.38
C MET A 177 15.77 15.54 14.25
N LEU A 178 15.99 14.23 14.05
CA LEU A 178 17.08 13.47 14.71
C LEU A 178 18.50 13.96 14.35
N GLY A 179 18.64 14.86 13.37
CA GLY A 179 19.90 15.47 13.01
C GLY A 179 20.19 16.83 13.67
N GLY A 180 19.31 17.33 14.55
CA GLY A 180 19.41 18.70 15.05
C GLY A 180 19.22 19.76 13.95
N ASN A 181 18.60 19.38 12.83
CA ASN A 181 18.38 20.29 11.71
C ASN A 181 17.20 21.23 12.00
N LYS A 182 17.31 22.48 11.53
CA LYS A 182 16.21 23.43 11.51
C LYS A 182 15.39 23.24 10.23
N VAL A 183 14.23 22.59 10.35
CA VAL A 183 13.38 22.27 9.21
C VAL A 183 12.31 23.35 9.00
N TYR A 184 12.22 23.86 7.77
CA TYR A 184 11.17 24.76 7.30
C TYR A 184 10.28 24.02 6.31
N LEU A 185 8.97 24.20 6.44
CA LEU A 185 7.95 23.48 5.67
C LEU A 185 7.28 24.43 4.67
N ALA A 186 7.69 24.37 3.40
CA ALA A 186 7.08 25.10 2.30
C ALA A 186 5.92 24.28 1.71
N THR A 187 4.82 24.19 2.45
CA THR A 187 3.62 23.43 2.07
C THR A 187 2.41 24.35 1.88
N ARG A 188 1.54 24.02 0.90
CA ARG A 188 0.22 24.67 0.72
C ARG A 188 -0.88 23.99 1.55
N HIS A 189 -0.55 22.93 2.27
CA HIS A 189 -1.46 22.12 3.06
C HIS A 189 -0.95 22.01 4.50
N PHE A 190 -1.86 21.97 5.47
CA PHE A 190 -1.49 21.68 6.87
C PHE A 190 -0.82 20.30 6.97
N MET A 191 0.29 20.22 7.71
CA MET A 191 0.82 18.92 8.12
C MET A 191 -0.06 18.34 9.22
N ASN A 192 -0.58 17.14 9.00
CA ASN A 192 -1.06 16.31 10.08
C ASN A 192 0.15 15.77 10.85
N LEU A 193 0.33 16.24 12.09
CA LEU A 193 1.02 15.47 13.13
C LEU A 193 0.00 14.42 13.61
N ASP A 194 0.18 13.11 13.34
CA ASP A 194 -0.90 12.12 13.54
C ASP A 194 -0.74 11.26 14.83
N LYS A 195 -0.23 10.01 14.85
CA LYS A 195 0.08 9.30 16.13
C LYS A 195 1.20 9.99 16.91
N VAL A 196 0.80 10.81 17.86
CA VAL A 196 1.49 10.91 19.14
C VAL A 196 0.77 9.97 20.11
N GLN A 197 1.24 8.73 20.24
CA GLN A 197 0.87 7.88 21.38
C GLN A 197 2.03 7.78 22.36
N LYS A 198 1.70 7.93 23.64
CA LYS A 198 2.60 7.66 24.75
C LYS A 198 2.37 6.20 25.15
N ALA A 199 3.25 5.29 24.72
CA ALA A 199 3.22 3.92 25.22
C ALA A 199 3.42 3.95 26.76
N PRO A 200 2.66 3.16 27.54
CA PRO A 200 2.90 3.02 28.98
C PRO A 200 4.17 2.18 29.20
N SER A 201 5.33 2.83 29.22
CA SER A 201 6.63 2.20 29.44
C SER A 201 6.79 1.79 30.91
N ASN A 202 6.78 0.48 31.17
CA ASN A 202 7.19 -0.09 32.47
C ASN A 202 8.72 -0.29 32.57
N THR A 203 9.46 -0.03 31.51
CA THR A 203 10.92 -0.16 31.41
C THR A 203 11.57 1.22 31.25
N LYS A 204 12.67 1.46 31.98
CA LYS A 204 13.36 2.78 32.05
C LYS A 204 14.40 3.01 30.95
N GLU A 205 14.54 2.09 30.01
CA GLU A 205 15.66 2.05 29.08
C GLU A 205 15.16 2.29 27.65
N ALA A 206 15.60 3.42 27.09
CA ALA A 206 15.24 4.03 25.80
C ALA A 206 13.77 4.51 25.63
N PRO A 207 13.57 5.74 25.09
CA PRO A 207 12.29 6.12 24.52
C PRO A 207 12.17 5.54 23.10
N ASP A 208 11.42 4.45 22.95
CA ASP A 208 11.09 3.90 21.64
C ASP A 208 10.20 4.88 20.86
N PHE A 209 10.69 5.34 19.70
CA PHE A 209 9.93 6.17 18.77
C PHE A 209 9.12 5.29 17.81
N VAL A 210 7.83 5.59 17.63
CA VAL A 210 6.89 4.82 16.78
C VAL A 210 6.08 5.77 15.88
N GLY A 211 5.77 5.34 14.66
CA GLY A 211 5.20 6.15 13.56
C GLY A 211 3.71 6.46 13.65
N LEU A 212 3.15 7.13 12.61
CA LEU A 212 2.06 8.11 12.75
C LEU A 212 0.66 7.83 12.14
N ASP A 213 0.43 6.88 11.23
CA ASP A 213 -0.91 6.53 10.69
C ASP A 213 -1.97 5.89 11.65
N ALA A 214 -2.61 6.57 12.61
CA ALA A 214 -3.74 5.96 13.38
C ALA A 214 -4.70 6.96 14.05
N PHE A 215 -4.64 8.22 13.65
CA PHE A 215 -5.60 9.25 14.03
C PHE A 215 -6.39 9.79 12.84
N GLU A 216 -6.38 9.14 11.65
CA GLU A 216 -7.39 9.38 10.60
C GLU A 216 -8.83 9.24 11.16
N GLU A 217 -9.09 8.21 11.97
CA GLU A 217 -10.37 8.01 12.68
C GLU A 217 -10.68 9.08 13.76
N TYR A 218 -9.72 9.95 14.08
CA TYR A 218 -9.82 10.97 15.13
C TYR A 218 -9.69 12.41 14.61
N GLN A 219 -9.28 12.62 13.35
CA GLN A 219 -9.39 13.92 12.67
C GLN A 219 -10.84 14.40 12.57
N HIS A 220 -11.81 13.52 12.78
CA HIS A 220 -13.24 13.81 12.90
C HIS A 220 -13.62 14.65 14.14
N LEU A 221 -12.74 14.76 15.14
CA LEU A 221 -13.05 15.39 16.44
C LEU A 221 -12.62 16.85 16.60
N ARG A 222 -12.10 17.49 15.54
CA ARG A 222 -11.82 18.94 15.55
C ARG A 222 -13.01 19.75 15.03
N TYR A 223 -13.31 20.85 15.72
CA TYR A 223 -14.27 21.85 15.27
C TYR A 223 -13.94 22.32 13.84
N ASN A 224 -14.98 22.53 13.03
CA ASN A 224 -14.97 22.99 11.63
C ASN A 224 -14.56 21.97 10.55
N ASN A 225 -14.51 20.66 10.85
CA ASN A 225 -14.21 19.63 9.82
C ASN A 225 -15.46 19.08 9.07
N HIS A 226 -16.66 19.61 9.36
CA HIS A 226 -17.94 19.07 8.87
C HIS A 226 -18.18 19.24 7.36
N GLU A 227 -17.64 20.29 6.72
CA GLU A 227 -17.74 20.45 5.26
C GLU A 227 -16.88 19.43 4.50
N ARG A 228 -15.76 19.02 5.10
CA ARG A 228 -14.81 18.07 4.47
C ARG A 228 -15.26 16.62 4.65
N ALA A 229 -15.79 16.29 5.82
CA ALA A 229 -16.26 14.94 6.14
C ALA A 229 -17.39 14.47 5.22
N ARG A 230 -18.26 15.37 4.73
CA ARG A 230 -19.48 15.00 3.98
C ARG A 230 -19.23 14.28 2.65
N ASN A 231 -18.08 14.49 1.99
CA ASN A 231 -17.78 13.80 0.72
C ASN A 231 -16.84 12.59 0.87
N THR A 232 -16.11 12.48 1.99
CA THR A 232 -15.13 11.38 2.19
C THR A 232 -15.68 10.28 3.11
N CYS A 233 -16.46 10.64 4.13
CA CYS A 233 -17.02 9.69 5.12
C CYS A 233 -18.05 8.72 4.51
N TRP A 234 -18.70 9.09 3.41
CA TRP A 234 -19.78 8.31 2.80
C TRP A 234 -19.31 7.03 2.09
N HIS A 235 -18.02 6.87 1.77
CA HIS A 235 -17.57 5.78 0.87
C HIS A 235 -16.74 4.65 1.51
N THR A 236 -16.19 4.78 2.73
CA THR A 236 -15.16 3.83 3.23
C THR A 236 -15.33 3.35 4.68
N ASN A 237 -16.35 2.52 4.90
CA ASN A 237 -16.34 1.37 5.84
C ASN A 237 -16.43 1.56 7.37
N VAL A 238 -16.30 2.75 7.97
CA VAL A 238 -16.48 2.93 9.45
C VAL A 238 -17.67 3.83 9.84
N HIS A 239 -18.56 4.13 8.88
CA HIS A 239 -19.77 4.90 9.14
C HIS A 239 -20.62 4.23 10.24
N PRO A 240 -20.97 4.90 11.36
CA PRO A 240 -21.70 4.27 12.47
C PRO A 240 -23.13 3.88 12.12
N TYR A 241 -23.58 4.23 10.91
CA TYR A 241 -24.87 3.92 10.31
C TYR A 241 -24.80 2.73 9.30
N ASN A 242 -23.63 2.09 9.14
CA ASN A 242 -23.49 0.82 8.41
C ASN A 242 -23.85 -0.38 9.32
N ASN A 243 -24.31 -1.49 8.76
CA ASN A 243 -24.64 -2.73 9.49
C ASN A 243 -23.49 -3.77 9.55
N GLY A 244 -22.30 -3.41 9.06
CA GLY A 244 -21.08 -4.20 9.20
C GLY A 244 -20.72 -4.53 10.66
N LEU A 245 -19.92 -5.59 10.85
CA LEU A 245 -19.52 -6.09 12.18
C LEU A 245 -18.81 -5.01 13.03
N LEU A 246 -17.88 -4.27 12.42
CA LEU A 246 -17.14 -3.19 13.07
C LEU A 246 -18.06 -2.06 13.55
N ALA A 247 -19.00 -1.61 12.71
CA ALA A 247 -19.98 -0.59 13.10
C ALA A 247 -20.90 -1.05 14.24
N ARG A 248 -21.28 -2.34 14.27
CA ARG A 248 -22.03 -2.93 15.40
C ARG A 248 -21.20 -2.99 16.69
N LEU A 249 -19.92 -3.33 16.62
CA LEU A 249 -19.01 -3.33 17.78
C LEU A 249 -18.79 -1.90 18.32
N PHE A 250 -18.60 -0.92 17.43
CA PHE A 250 -18.47 0.49 17.78
C PHE A 250 -19.72 1.02 18.50
N ARG A 251 -20.91 0.84 17.91
CA ARG A 251 -22.20 1.24 18.55
C ARG A 251 -22.43 0.59 19.92
N ARG A 252 -21.92 -0.64 20.12
CA ARG A 252 -22.05 -1.36 21.39
C ARG A 252 -21.07 -0.86 22.45
N ARG A 253 -19.81 -0.60 22.08
CA ARG A 253 -18.77 -0.07 22.98
C ARG A 253 -19.17 1.31 23.53
N ASP A 254 -19.65 2.19 22.66
CA ASP A 254 -19.87 3.60 23.00
C ASP A 254 -21.33 3.88 23.44
N GLY A 255 -22.10 2.83 23.72
CA GLY A 255 -23.48 2.94 24.26
C GLY A 255 -24.52 3.51 23.29
N LEU A 256 -24.16 3.75 22.01
CA LEU A 256 -25.03 4.34 20.98
C LEU A 256 -26.11 3.37 20.48
N GLY A 257 -25.91 2.05 20.63
CA GLY A 257 -26.85 1.03 20.16
C GLY A 257 -28.25 1.04 20.80
N LYS A 258 -28.48 1.85 21.84
CA LYS A 258 -29.80 2.06 22.45
C LYS A 258 -30.58 3.27 21.87
N TYR A 259 -29.93 4.11 21.06
CA TYR A 259 -30.49 5.32 20.47
C TYR A 259 -30.66 5.25 18.94
N LEU A 260 -30.13 4.21 18.30
CA LEU A 260 -30.12 4.03 16.85
C LEU A 260 -30.61 2.61 16.55
N LYS A 261 -31.86 2.47 16.11
CA LYS A 261 -32.45 1.20 15.70
C LYS A 261 -32.25 0.98 14.20
N ILE A 262 -32.55 -0.23 13.73
CA ILE A 262 -32.41 -0.56 12.30
C ILE A 262 -33.57 0.05 11.50
N GLU A 263 -34.74 0.17 12.13
CA GLU A 263 -35.95 0.76 11.56
C GLU A 263 -35.76 2.25 11.20
N ASP A 264 -34.95 2.98 11.96
CA ASP A 264 -34.69 4.42 11.78
C ASP A 264 -34.02 4.76 10.42
N PHE A 265 -33.50 3.75 9.71
CA PHE A 265 -32.79 3.89 8.44
C PHE A 265 -33.50 3.29 7.23
N ALA A 266 -34.57 2.51 7.43
CA ALA A 266 -35.31 1.87 6.33
C ALA A 266 -35.95 2.89 5.37
N ASN A 267 -36.28 4.09 5.87
CA ASN A 267 -36.92 5.17 5.11
C ASN A 267 -35.92 6.10 4.39
N GLY A 268 -34.60 5.85 4.49
CA GLY A 268 -33.56 6.75 3.96
C GLY A 268 -33.02 6.40 2.57
N CYS A 269 -33.40 5.26 2.00
CA CYS A 269 -32.82 4.71 0.76
C CYS A 269 -33.85 4.07 -0.18
N GLY A 270 -35.11 4.50 -0.11
CA GLY A 270 -36.18 4.06 -1.02
C GLY A 270 -37.26 5.13 -1.20
N ASP A 271 -37.58 5.39 -2.47
CA ASP A 271 -38.76 6.10 -2.99
C ASP A 271 -38.70 7.62 -3.23
N THR A 272 -37.77 8.03 -4.11
CA THR A 272 -38.12 9.04 -5.13
C THR A 272 -38.84 8.38 -6.32
N GLN A 273 -40.05 7.84 -6.08
CA GLN A 273 -41.02 7.49 -7.13
C GLN A 273 -42.48 7.68 -6.67
N LYS A 274 -42.88 8.93 -6.41
CA LYS A 274 -44.06 9.58 -7.02
C LYS A 274 -44.22 11.02 -6.54
#